data_AF-A0A5C9CVL5-F1
#
_entry.id   AF-A0A5C9CVL5-F1
#
_cell.length_a   1.000
_cell.length_b   1.000
_cell.length_c   1.000
_cell.angle_alpha   90.00
_cell.angle_beta   90.00
_cell.angle_gamma   90.00
#
_symmetry.space_group_name_H-M   'P 1'
#
loop_
_entity.id
_entity.type
_entity.pdbx_description
1 polymer ?
#
loop_
_entity_poly.entity_id
_entity_poly.type
_entity_poly.pdbx_seq_one_letter_code
_entity_poly.pdbx_strand_id
1 'polypeptide(L)'
;MNIKTFLTATMMAAALLTTAGCAVSRGQETVGAYVDDAGITTLVKARMAESKVVSASSISVETLNGVVMLSGFAKNSTEKSTAESIARGVNNVKSVRNEIAVRP
;
A
#
# COMPACT_ATOMS: atom_id res chain seq x y z
N MET A 1 55.97 11.71 27.31
CA MET A 1 54.88 10.88 26.76
C MET A 1 53.59 11.64 26.97
N ASN A 2 53.04 12.18 25.89
CA ASN A 2 52.35 13.48 25.94
C ASN A 2 50.85 13.30 26.17
N ILE A 3 50.35 13.85 27.29
CA ILE A 3 48.93 13.91 27.67
C ILE A 3 48.03 14.46 26.54
N LYS A 4 48.58 15.31 25.67
CA LYS A 4 47.89 15.89 24.52
C LYS A 4 47.53 14.86 23.45
N THR A 5 48.29 13.76 23.32
CA THR A 5 48.05 12.70 22.32
C THR A 5 46.93 11.74 22.72
N PHE A 6 46.66 11.61 24.04
CA PHE A 6 45.54 10.80 24.54
C PHE A 6 44.18 11.52 24.39
N LEU A 7 44.19 12.84 24.47
CA LEU A 7 43.00 13.69 24.42
C LEU A 7 42.45 13.82 22.98
N THR A 8 43.32 13.77 21.98
CA THR A 8 42.91 13.79 20.56
C THR A 8 42.37 12.45 20.07
N ALA A 9 42.85 11.34 20.62
CA ALA A 9 42.40 9.99 20.25
C ALA A 9 40.96 9.70 20.72
N THR A 10 40.52 10.30 21.83
CA THR A 10 39.16 10.11 22.36
C THR A 10 38.11 10.91 21.60
N MET A 11 38.47 12.07 21.03
CA MET A 11 37.55 12.91 20.26
C MET A 11 37.21 12.32 18.88
N MET A 12 38.13 11.54 18.30
CA MET A 12 37.92 10.89 16.99
C MET A 12 37.05 9.63 17.08
N ALA A 13 37.00 8.98 18.25
CA ALA A 13 36.13 7.82 18.49
C ALA A 13 34.65 8.20 18.69
N ALA A 14 34.38 9.41 19.20
CA ALA A 14 33.02 9.89 19.42
C ALA A 14 32.28 10.26 18.11
N ALA A 15 33.02 10.57 17.05
CA ALA A 15 32.46 10.96 15.75
C ALA A 15 31.88 9.79 14.93
N LEU A 16 32.21 8.54 15.30
CA LEU A 16 31.74 7.33 14.59
C LEU A 16 30.37 6.82 15.08
N LEU A 17 29.87 7.34 16.21
CA LEU A 17 28.59 6.90 16.80
C LEU A 17 27.37 7.65 16.24
N THR A 18 27.58 8.77 15.54
CA THR A 18 26.48 9.62 15.05
C THR A 18 26.05 9.33 13.61
N THR A 19 26.72 8.41 12.89
CA THR A 19 26.18 7.83 11.66
C THR A 19 25.23 6.68 11.97
N ALA A 20 24.34 6.87 12.95
CA ALA A 20 23.13 6.06 13.02
C ALA A 20 22.31 6.44 11.79
N GLY A 21 22.41 5.61 10.75
CA GLY A 21 21.71 5.82 9.50
C GLY A 21 20.25 6.17 9.76
N CYS A 22 19.76 7.23 9.13
CA CYS A 22 18.33 7.45 9.03
C CYS A 22 17.77 6.21 8.34
N ALA A 23 17.28 5.25 9.13
CA ALA A 23 16.53 4.12 8.60
C ALA A 23 15.31 4.74 7.91
N VAL A 24 15.38 4.84 6.59
CA VAL A 24 14.27 5.24 5.74
C VAL A 24 13.20 4.17 5.93
N SER A 25 12.28 4.40 6.87
CA SER A 25 11.12 3.56 7.11
C SER A 25 10.13 3.77 5.96
N ARG A 26 10.45 3.23 4.78
CA ARG A 26 9.50 3.08 3.68
C ARG A 26 8.62 1.89 4.03
N GLY A 27 7.36 2.14 4.38
CA GLY A 27 6.33 1.11 4.47
C GLY A 27 6.02 0.55 5.86
N GLN A 28 6.22 1.31 6.94
CA GLN A 28 5.60 0.93 8.22
C GLN A 28 4.10 1.21 8.18
N GLU A 29 3.34 0.27 7.63
CA GLU A 29 1.94 0.13 8.02
C GLU A 29 1.88 -0.47 9.42
N THR A 30 0.96 0.03 10.25
CA THR A 30 0.71 -0.64 11.52
C THR A 30 0.08 -2.01 11.22
N VAL A 31 0.34 -3.01 12.08
CA VAL A 31 -0.27 -4.35 11.92
C VAL A 31 -1.79 -4.25 11.84
N GLY A 32 -2.40 -3.28 12.54
CA GLY A 32 -3.83 -2.99 12.43
C GLY A 32 -4.26 -2.52 11.04
N ALA A 33 -3.57 -1.53 10.47
CA ALA A 33 -3.89 -1.03 9.12
C ALA A 33 -3.77 -2.13 8.06
N TYR A 34 -2.73 -2.97 8.13
CA TYR A 34 -2.56 -4.09 7.20
C TYR A 34 -3.68 -5.13 7.29
N VAL A 35 -4.10 -5.49 8.51
CA VAL A 35 -5.21 -6.43 8.74
C VAL A 35 -6.53 -5.85 8.24
N ASP A 36 -6.78 -4.56 8.50
CA ASP A 36 -7.97 -3.85 8.00
C ASP A 36 -7.99 -3.84 6.46
N ASP A 37 -6.86 -3.54 5.82
CA ASP A 37 -6.74 -3.49 4.36
C ASP A 37 -6.87 -4.86 3.70
N ALA A 38 -6.35 -5.92 4.34
CA ALA A 38 -6.58 -7.29 3.89
C ALA A 38 -8.07 -7.66 3.97
N GLY A 39 -8.77 -7.21 5.03
CA GLY A 39 -10.20 -7.36 5.18
C GLY A 39 -10.98 -6.62 4.09
N ILE A 40 -10.65 -5.36 3.82
CA ILE A 40 -11.24 -4.55 2.74
C ILE A 40 -11.03 -5.25 1.40
N THR A 41 -9.79 -5.64 1.08
CA THR A 41 -9.46 -6.32 -0.17
C THR A 41 -10.28 -7.59 -0.36
N THR A 42 -10.42 -8.40 0.70
CA THR A 42 -11.20 -9.64 0.67
C THR A 42 -12.68 -9.36 0.42
N LEU A 43 -13.26 -8.36 1.09
CA LEU A 43 -14.66 -7.96 0.90
C LEU A 43 -14.92 -7.42 -0.51
N VAL A 44 -14.01 -6.59 -1.05
CA VAL A 44 -14.12 -6.09 -2.42
C VAL A 44 -14.08 -7.26 -3.41
N LYS A 45 -13.12 -8.18 -3.27
CA LYS A 45 -13.02 -9.37 -4.13
C LYS A 45 -14.27 -10.26 -4.04
N ALA A 46 -14.82 -10.46 -2.84
CA ALA A 46 -16.05 -11.22 -2.65
C ALA A 46 -17.24 -10.55 -3.37
N ARG A 47 -17.45 -9.25 -3.16
CA ARG A 47 -18.51 -8.48 -3.83
C ARG A 47 -18.34 -8.45 -5.36
N MET A 48 -17.11 -8.41 -5.85
CA MET A 48 -16.83 -8.53 -7.28
C MET A 48 -17.17 -9.91 -7.83
N ALA A 49 -16.88 -10.98 -7.09
CA ALA A 49 -17.21 -12.34 -7.48
C ALA A 49 -18.73 -12.62 -7.51
N GLU A 50 -19.50 -11.93 -6.67
CA GLU A 50 -20.97 -11.97 -6.69
C GLU A 50 -21.59 -11.23 -7.90
N SER A 51 -20.84 -10.30 -8.51
CA SER A 51 -21.32 -9.51 -9.64
C SER A 51 -21.28 -10.29 -10.94
N LYS A 52 -22.41 -10.38 -11.64
CA LYS A 52 -22.50 -10.97 -12.98
C LYS A 52 -21.88 -10.09 -14.07
N VAL A 53 -21.60 -8.82 -13.77
CA VAL A 53 -21.09 -7.83 -14.73
C VAL A 53 -19.56 -7.73 -14.68
N VAL A 54 -18.96 -8.01 -13.53
CA VAL A 54 -17.52 -7.83 -13.30
C VAL A 54 -16.81 -9.18 -13.29
N SER A 55 -15.82 -9.34 -14.16
CA SER A 55 -14.99 -10.52 -14.22
C SER A 55 -13.90 -10.42 -13.15
N ALA A 56 -14.17 -10.96 -11.95
CA ALA A 56 -13.25 -10.91 -10.81
C ALA A 56 -11.86 -11.53 -11.08
N SER A 57 -11.72 -12.37 -12.12
CA SER A 57 -10.45 -12.96 -12.54
C SER A 57 -9.58 -12.03 -13.41
N SER A 58 -10.14 -10.97 -13.99
CA SER A 58 -9.42 -10.04 -14.89
C SER A 58 -9.09 -8.70 -14.25
N ILE A 59 -9.60 -8.46 -13.03
CA ILE A 59 -9.41 -7.23 -12.27
C ILE A 59 -8.69 -7.55 -10.97
N SER A 60 -7.54 -6.90 -10.75
CA SER A 60 -6.81 -6.99 -9.49
C SER A 60 -7.30 -5.91 -8.54
N VAL A 61 -7.29 -6.24 -7.25
CA VAL A 61 -7.69 -5.37 -6.16
C VAL A 61 -6.59 -5.40 -5.11
N GLU A 62 -6.06 -4.22 -4.82
CA GLU A 62 -5.08 -3.98 -3.77
C GLU A 62 -5.58 -2.85 -2.89
N THR A 63 -5.35 -2.93 -1.59
CA THR A 63 -5.74 -1.87 -0.64
C THR A 63 -4.54 -1.46 0.18
N LEU A 64 -4.36 -0.15 0.36
CA LEU A 64 -3.30 0.44 1.17
C LEU A 64 -3.84 1.64 1.96
N ASN A 65 -3.78 1.59 3.28
CA ASN A 65 -4.32 2.58 4.22
C ASN A 65 -5.79 2.98 3.94
N GLY A 66 -6.62 2.03 3.50
CA GLY A 66 -8.02 2.25 3.09
C GLY A 66 -8.20 2.85 1.70
N VAL A 67 -7.12 2.98 0.90
CA VAL A 67 -7.20 3.35 -0.52
C VAL A 67 -7.20 2.09 -1.36
N VAL A 68 -8.28 1.86 -2.09
CA VAL A 68 -8.41 0.70 -2.98
C VAL A 68 -7.90 1.07 -4.37
N MET A 69 -6.94 0.31 -4.86
CA MET A 69 -6.44 0.36 -6.23
C MET A 69 -7.08 -0.78 -7.03
N LEU A 70 -7.76 -0.41 -8.13
CA LEU A 70 -8.31 -1.34 -9.10
C LEU A 70 -7.47 -1.30 -10.37
N SER A 71 -7.00 -2.45 -10.83
CA SER A 71 -6.19 -2.56 -12.04
C SER A 71 -6.60 -3.78 -12.87
N GLY A 72 -6.12 -3.87 -14.10
CA GLY A 72 -6.43 -4.98 -15.02
C GLY A 72 -7.29 -4.54 -16.21
N PHE A 73 -8.13 -5.45 -16.72
CA PHE A 73 -8.85 -5.24 -17.96
C PHE A 73 -10.36 -5.48 -17.80
N ALA A 74 -11.15 -4.54 -18.32
CA ALA A 74 -12.60 -4.65 -18.45
C ALA A 74 -13.01 -4.74 -19.92
N LYS A 75 -14.06 -5.51 -20.22
CA LYS A 75 -14.62 -5.72 -21.56
C LYS A 75 -15.31 -4.46 -22.09
N ASN A 76 -15.82 -3.61 -21.19
CA ASN A 76 -16.50 -2.38 -21.55
C ASN A 76 -16.45 -1.36 -20.40
N SER A 77 -16.88 -0.12 -20.69
CA SER A 77 -16.93 0.96 -19.71
C SER A 77 -17.88 0.66 -18.55
N THR A 78 -18.96 -0.09 -18.80
CA THR A 78 -19.92 -0.48 -17.76
C THR A 78 -19.28 -1.39 -16.71
N GLU A 79 -18.49 -2.38 -17.13
CA GLU A 79 -17.76 -3.26 -16.22
C GLU A 79 -16.74 -2.46 -15.39
N LYS A 80 -16.00 -1.54 -16.01
CA LYS A 80 -15.08 -0.63 -15.31
C LYS A 80 -15.80 0.22 -14.26
N SER A 81 -16.94 0.82 -14.60
CA SER A 81 -17.72 1.65 -13.67
C SER A 81 -18.36 0.82 -12.56
N THR A 82 -18.80 -0.40 -12.86
CA THR A 82 -19.41 -1.30 -11.88
C THR A 82 -18.37 -1.76 -10.86
N ALA A 83 -17.16 -2.10 -11.32
CA ALA A 83 -16.04 -2.45 -10.45
C ALA A 83 -15.70 -1.32 -9.45
N GLU A 84 -15.67 -0.07 -9.92
CA GLU A 84 -15.46 1.10 -9.08
C GLU A 84 -16.59 1.29 -8.04
N SER A 85 -17.84 1.14 -8.47
CA SER A 85 -19.00 1.26 -7.59
C SER A 85 -19.00 0.18 -6.50
N ILE A 86 -18.63 -1.05 -6.85
CA ILE A 86 -18.52 -2.16 -5.89
C ILE A 86 -17.45 -1.84 -4.85
N ALA A 87 -16.27 -1.40 -5.28
CA ALA A 87 -15.17 -1.06 -4.38
C ALA A 87 -15.56 0.09 -3.44
N ARG A 88 -16.23 1.13 -3.93
CA ARG A 88 -16.72 2.24 -3.10
C ARG A 88 -17.77 1.83 -2.07
N GLY A 89 -18.54 0.78 -2.35
CA GLY A 89 -19.59 0.28 -1.46
C GLY A 89 -19.10 -0.62 -0.32
N VAL A 90 -17.79 -0.84 -0.18
CA VAL A 90 -17.21 -1.60 0.92
C VAL A 90 -16.90 -0.67 2.09
N ASN A 91 -17.21 -1.12 3.30
CA ASN A 91 -16.96 -0.35 4.52
C ASN A 91 -15.47 -0.06 4.71
N ASN A 92 -15.15 1.09 5.30
CA ASN A 92 -13.78 1.57 5.55
C ASN A 92 -12.94 1.93 4.30
N VAL A 93 -13.52 1.88 3.11
CA VAL A 93 -12.89 2.43 1.90
C VAL A 93 -12.89 3.95 1.95
N LYS A 94 -11.70 4.56 1.98
CA LYS A 94 -11.53 6.03 1.99
C LYS A 94 -11.55 6.61 0.59
N SER A 95 -10.90 5.94 -0.36
CA SER A 95 -10.93 6.34 -1.76
C SER A 95 -10.66 5.16 -2.68
N VAL A 96 -11.09 5.29 -3.94
CA VAL A 96 -10.85 4.29 -4.98
C VAL A 96 -10.05 4.94 -6.11
N ARG A 97 -8.97 4.28 -6.53
CA ARG A 97 -8.18 4.60 -7.71
C ARG A 97 -8.50 3.55 -8.78
N ASN A 98 -9.11 3.98 -9.88
CA ASN A 98 -9.56 3.09 -10.94
C ASN A 98 -8.64 3.18 -12.17
N GLU A 99 -7.64 2.32 -12.19
CA GLU A 99 -6.66 2.17 -13.27
C GLU A 99 -7.03 1.00 -14.21
N ILE A 100 -8.30 0.56 -14.22
CA ILE A 100 -8.76 -0.49 -15.13
C ILE A 100 -8.74 0.04 -16.57
N ALA A 101 -8.11 -0.71 -17.47
CA ALA A 101 -8.12 -0.42 -18.90
C ALA A 101 -9.31 -1.12 -19.58
N VAL A 102 -10.00 -0.42 -20.47
CA VAL A 102 -11.08 -1.02 -21.28
C VAL A 102 -10.47 -1.65 -22.52
N ARG A 103 -10.65 -2.95 -22.69
CA ARG A 103 -10.23 -3.74 -23.85
C ARG A 103 -11.42 -4.56 -24.35
N PRO A 104 -12.14 -4.08 -25.37
CA PRO A 104 -13.31 -4.76 -25.92
C PRO A 104 -12.94 -6.07 -26.65
#